data_AF-A0A8W7P709-F1
#
_entry.id   AF-A0A8W7P709-F1
#
_cell.length_a   1.000
_cell.length_b   1.000
_cell.length_c   1.000
_cell.angle_alpha   90.00
_cell.angle_beta   90.00
_cell.angle_gamma   90.00
#
_symmetry.space_group_name_H-M   'P 1'
#
loop_
_entity.id
_entity.type
_entity.pdbx_description
1 polymer ?
#
loop_
_entity_poly.entity_id
_entity_poly.type
_entity_poly.pdbx_seq_one_letter_code
_entity_poly.pdbx_strand_id
1 'polypeptide(L)'
;MAVQVMTYELFSHTGVDVEYLRPDSETASLGEVEGFCQHLDQTMDAIGYYRRRNSERLMRRMRALFNRSGMLRDEVDILRGLMKQIQRMAMSTTARPERSFTLPYTQPALRDLAFLLTAPAPWDSGSNLSAQCLLGPDGLALLAALEQDPVPLVHWLAQQPCQRLGHYAERLLAFWFRLAPHIELVAANLPVRDAAGRTIGEFDFLIRLDGEPLHVETASKFYLQLGHGPDTLVGPSLRDAWLLKAAKLQEQLQLARHPVAARVLPAGFAGCASVARLAGWFFYADVPATLLAPLAEDQLQGWISPLQQPWPASSESARWVWLSRLGWLAPARVEDSLVREQDSLRQELLQAEVPQL
;
A
#
# COMPACT_ATOMS: atom_id res chain seq x y z
N MET A 1 -33.96 -19.79 -43.04
CA MET A 1 -35.13 -19.01 -42.58
C MET A 1 -36.45 -19.60 -43.07
N ALA A 2 -36.69 -19.74 -44.38
CA ALA A 2 -37.97 -20.29 -44.89
C ALA A 2 -38.32 -21.71 -44.40
N VAL A 3 -37.34 -22.62 -44.35
CA VAL A 3 -37.54 -23.99 -43.83
C VAL A 3 -37.96 -23.96 -42.36
N GLN A 4 -37.29 -23.15 -41.52
CA GLN A 4 -37.57 -23.09 -40.09
C GLN A 4 -38.97 -22.54 -39.78
N VAL A 5 -39.43 -21.54 -40.56
CA VAL A 5 -40.79 -21.01 -40.44
C VAL A 5 -41.82 -22.05 -40.88
N MET A 6 -41.62 -22.72 -42.02
CA MET A 6 -42.52 -23.79 -42.47
C MET A 6 -42.58 -24.97 -41.48
N THR A 7 -41.44 -25.35 -40.89
CA THR A 7 -41.40 -26.46 -39.94
C THR A 7 -42.07 -26.07 -38.61
N TYR A 8 -41.92 -24.81 -38.17
CA TYR A 8 -42.60 -24.29 -36.99
C TYR A 8 -44.12 -24.22 -37.17
N GLU A 9 -44.60 -23.72 -38.32
CA GLU A 9 -46.04 -23.65 -38.60
C GLU A 9 -46.66 -25.05 -38.75
N LEU A 10 -45.96 -26.00 -39.39
CA LEU A 10 -46.43 -27.39 -39.43
C LEU A 10 -46.49 -28.00 -38.03
N PHE A 11 -45.51 -27.73 -37.18
CA PHE A 11 -45.42 -28.26 -35.83
C PHE A 11 -46.49 -27.65 -34.90
N SER A 12 -46.72 -26.33 -34.95
CA SER A 12 -47.70 -25.62 -34.12
C SER A 12 -49.15 -26.10 -34.34
N HIS A 13 -49.45 -26.64 -35.53
CA HIS A 13 -50.76 -27.17 -35.89
C HIS A 13 -50.96 -28.67 -35.60
N THR A 14 -49.91 -29.40 -35.18
CA THR A 14 -50.00 -30.84 -34.92
C THR A 14 -50.54 -31.19 -33.53
N GLY A 15 -50.60 -30.21 -32.60
CA GLY A 15 -51.01 -30.44 -31.22
C GLY A 15 -50.09 -31.38 -30.44
N VAL A 16 -48.90 -31.69 -30.98
CA VAL A 16 -47.90 -32.55 -30.33
C VAL A 16 -47.37 -31.81 -29.12
N ASP A 17 -47.65 -32.34 -27.95
CA ASP A 17 -47.14 -31.81 -26.70
C ASP A 17 -45.61 -31.97 -26.67
N VAL A 18 -44.93 -30.86 -26.47
CA VAL A 18 -43.46 -30.79 -26.39
C VAL A 18 -42.98 -30.84 -24.96
N GLU A 19 -43.87 -31.08 -23.98
CA GLU A 19 -43.51 -31.21 -22.57
C GLU A 19 -42.42 -32.25 -22.31
N TYR A 20 -42.28 -33.28 -23.16
CA TYR A 20 -41.19 -34.27 -23.07
C TYR A 20 -39.78 -33.69 -23.30
N LEU A 21 -39.65 -32.46 -23.86
CA LEU A 21 -38.38 -31.75 -23.98
C LEU A 21 -38.04 -30.90 -22.75
N ARG A 22 -38.98 -30.72 -21.81
CA ARG A 22 -38.68 -30.03 -20.55
C ARG A 22 -37.86 -30.98 -19.66
N PRO A 23 -36.67 -30.57 -19.20
CA PRO A 23 -35.94 -31.38 -18.24
C PRO A 23 -36.78 -31.56 -16.97
N ASP A 24 -36.85 -32.79 -16.47
CA ASP A 24 -37.49 -33.10 -15.19
C ASP A 24 -36.79 -32.28 -14.09
N SER A 25 -37.42 -31.20 -13.68
CA SER A 25 -36.88 -30.27 -12.70
C SER A 25 -37.64 -30.48 -11.40
N GLU A 26 -37.02 -31.14 -10.43
CA GLU A 26 -37.63 -31.34 -9.11
C GLU A 26 -37.75 -30.00 -8.38
N THR A 27 -38.92 -29.74 -7.79
CA THR A 27 -39.09 -28.61 -6.88
C THR A 27 -38.24 -28.82 -5.63
N ALA A 28 -37.53 -27.77 -5.21
CA ALA A 28 -36.71 -27.82 -4.02
C ALA A 28 -37.58 -28.03 -2.78
N SER A 29 -37.12 -28.90 -1.89
CA SER A 29 -37.77 -29.09 -0.59
C SER A 29 -37.63 -27.84 0.29
N LEU A 30 -38.54 -27.68 1.26
CA LEU A 30 -38.47 -26.59 2.24
C LEU A 30 -37.10 -26.54 2.95
N GLY A 31 -36.54 -27.71 3.29
CA GLY A 31 -35.24 -27.81 3.93
C GLY A 31 -34.07 -27.35 3.05
N GLU A 32 -34.14 -27.58 1.73
CA GLU A 32 -33.13 -27.11 0.77
C GLU A 32 -33.15 -25.58 0.63
N VAL A 33 -34.35 -24.99 0.55
CA VAL A 33 -34.53 -23.54 0.48
C VAL A 33 -34.10 -22.85 1.78
N GLU A 34 -34.44 -23.44 2.94
CA GLU A 34 -33.97 -22.95 4.25
C GLU A 34 -32.45 -23.03 4.36
N GLY A 35 -31.86 -24.15 3.95
CA GLY A 35 -30.42 -24.34 3.91
C GLY A 35 -29.72 -23.34 2.98
N PHE A 36 -30.32 -22.96 1.85
CA PHE A 36 -29.81 -21.87 1.01
C PHE A 36 -29.92 -20.52 1.71
N CYS A 37 -31.05 -20.21 2.34
CA CYS A 37 -31.22 -18.96 3.07
C CYS A 37 -30.22 -18.82 4.23
N GLN A 38 -29.84 -19.91 4.89
CA GLN A 38 -28.77 -19.91 5.90
C GLN A 38 -27.41 -19.58 5.28
N HIS A 39 -27.09 -20.17 4.14
CA HIS A 39 -25.83 -19.92 3.43
C HIS A 39 -25.75 -18.48 2.91
N LEU A 40 -26.87 -17.93 2.43
CA LEU A 40 -27.00 -16.53 2.04
C LEU A 40 -26.72 -15.59 3.23
N ASP A 41 -27.29 -15.88 4.40
CA ASP A 41 -27.07 -15.12 5.65
C ASP A 41 -25.57 -15.07 5.99
N GLN A 42 -24.93 -16.24 6.06
CA GLN A 42 -23.50 -16.37 6.34
C GLN A 42 -22.63 -15.64 5.30
N THR A 43 -23.02 -15.69 4.02
CA THR A 43 -22.27 -15.02 2.95
C THR A 43 -22.39 -13.50 3.07
N MET A 44 -23.60 -12.99 3.32
CA MET A 44 -23.86 -11.56 3.49
C MET A 44 -23.17 -10.99 4.73
N ASP A 45 -23.07 -11.77 5.81
CA ASP A 45 -22.30 -11.43 6.99
C ASP A 45 -20.80 -11.40 6.71
N ALA A 46 -20.27 -12.45 6.06
CA ALA A 46 -18.86 -12.57 5.71
C ALA A 46 -18.36 -11.41 4.82
N ILE A 47 -19.19 -10.91 3.90
CA ILE A 47 -18.85 -9.75 3.05
C ILE A 47 -19.19 -8.39 3.70
N GLY A 48 -19.66 -8.37 4.96
CA GLY A 48 -19.95 -7.15 5.70
C GLY A 48 -21.19 -6.38 5.23
N TYR A 49 -22.12 -7.01 4.50
CA TYR A 49 -23.31 -6.34 3.95
C TYR A 49 -24.21 -5.73 5.05
N TYR A 50 -24.19 -6.29 6.26
CA TYR A 50 -25.03 -5.87 7.39
C TYR A 50 -24.51 -4.66 8.18
N ARG A 51 -23.29 -4.14 7.91
CA ARG A 51 -22.64 -3.08 8.73
C ARG A 51 -23.52 -1.85 9.02
N ARG A 52 -24.53 -1.56 8.18
CA ARG A 52 -25.50 -0.46 8.37
C ARG A 52 -26.95 -0.88 8.19
N ARG A 53 -27.27 -2.18 8.24
CA ARG A 53 -28.59 -2.74 7.92
C ARG A 53 -29.02 -3.73 8.99
N ASN A 54 -30.31 -3.76 9.33
CA ASN A 54 -30.85 -4.75 10.25
C ASN A 54 -30.92 -6.12 9.55
N SER A 55 -30.04 -7.05 9.95
CA SER A 55 -29.88 -8.38 9.36
C SER A 55 -31.14 -9.23 9.51
N GLU A 56 -31.73 -9.29 10.71
CA GLU A 56 -32.93 -10.07 11.01
C GLU A 56 -34.11 -9.70 10.12
N ARG A 57 -34.40 -8.40 9.99
CA ARG A 57 -35.50 -7.90 9.15
C ARG A 57 -35.26 -8.19 7.68
N LEU A 58 -34.02 -8.09 7.21
CA LEU A 58 -33.68 -8.40 5.82
C LEU A 58 -33.83 -9.89 5.54
N MET A 59 -33.27 -10.75 6.40
CA MET A 59 -33.31 -12.20 6.24
C MET A 59 -34.73 -12.74 6.35
N ARG A 60 -35.58 -12.15 7.20
CA ARG A 60 -37.02 -12.47 7.22
C ARG A 60 -37.69 -12.19 5.86
N ARG A 61 -37.34 -11.08 5.19
CA ARG A 61 -37.87 -10.76 3.86
C ARG A 61 -37.32 -11.67 2.77
N MET A 62 -36.04 -12.03 2.84
CA MET A 62 -35.41 -12.95 1.88
C MET A 62 -36.02 -14.36 2.00
N ARG A 63 -36.16 -14.90 3.21
CA ARG A 63 -36.82 -16.19 3.45
C ARG A 63 -38.26 -16.20 2.91
N ALA A 64 -39.03 -15.15 3.19
CA ALA A 64 -40.39 -15.01 2.67
C ALA A 64 -40.47 -14.83 1.13
N LEU A 65 -39.38 -14.38 0.49
CA LEU A 65 -39.29 -14.26 -0.97
C LEU A 65 -39.02 -15.63 -1.61
N PHE A 66 -38.02 -16.36 -1.11
CA PHE A 66 -37.60 -17.64 -1.68
C PHE A 66 -38.57 -18.78 -1.38
N ASN A 67 -39.20 -18.78 -0.19
CA ASN A 67 -40.20 -19.79 0.14
C ASN A 67 -41.48 -19.68 -0.73
N ARG A 68 -41.78 -18.50 -1.31
CA ARG A 68 -42.96 -18.32 -2.17
C ARG A 68 -42.67 -18.45 -3.66
N SER A 69 -41.40 -18.53 -4.07
CA SER A 69 -41.04 -18.52 -5.49
C SER A 69 -41.12 -19.89 -6.15
N GLY A 70 -41.35 -20.97 -5.39
CA GLY A 70 -41.45 -22.33 -5.92
C GLY A 70 -40.15 -22.80 -6.59
N MET A 71 -39.01 -22.57 -5.90
CA MET A 71 -37.68 -22.82 -6.46
C MET A 71 -37.50 -24.27 -6.89
N LEU A 72 -36.77 -24.47 -7.98
CA LEU A 72 -36.30 -25.78 -8.41
C LEU A 72 -34.99 -26.13 -7.68
N ARG A 73 -34.72 -27.43 -7.54
CA ARG A 73 -33.52 -27.94 -6.88
C ARG A 73 -32.23 -27.43 -7.53
N ASP A 74 -32.19 -27.43 -8.85
CA ASP A 74 -31.05 -26.92 -9.63
C ASP A 74 -30.80 -25.42 -9.40
N GLU A 75 -31.86 -24.62 -9.22
CA GLU A 75 -31.72 -23.19 -8.92
C GLU A 75 -31.12 -22.97 -7.53
N VAL A 76 -31.53 -23.78 -6.55
CA VAL A 76 -30.95 -23.77 -5.19
C VAL A 76 -29.48 -24.14 -5.25
N ASP A 77 -29.10 -25.16 -6.03
CA ASP A 77 -27.72 -25.61 -6.17
C ASP A 77 -26.84 -24.59 -6.88
N ILE A 78 -27.34 -23.94 -7.94
CA ILE A 78 -26.65 -22.83 -8.63
C ILE A 78 -26.40 -21.68 -7.64
N LEU A 79 -27.42 -21.27 -6.89
CA LEU A 79 -27.30 -20.16 -5.95
C LEU A 79 -26.36 -20.50 -4.78
N ARG A 80 -26.38 -21.74 -4.28
CA ARG A 80 -25.41 -22.22 -3.29
C ARG A 80 -23.99 -22.26 -3.84
N GLY A 81 -23.82 -22.69 -5.09
CA GLY A 81 -22.54 -22.64 -5.81
C GLY A 81 -22.00 -21.22 -5.91
N LEU A 82 -22.86 -20.26 -6.27
CA LEU A 82 -22.53 -18.83 -6.29
C LEU A 82 -22.12 -18.32 -4.91
N MET A 83 -22.90 -18.62 -3.85
CA MET A 83 -22.56 -18.22 -2.47
C MET A 83 -21.22 -18.81 -2.03
N LYS A 84 -20.96 -20.09 -2.32
CA LYS A 84 -19.68 -20.75 -2.02
C LYS A 84 -18.51 -20.07 -2.74
N GLN A 85 -18.70 -19.64 -3.99
CA GLN A 85 -17.67 -18.94 -4.75
C GLN A 85 -17.45 -17.52 -4.21
N ILE A 86 -18.51 -16.79 -3.83
CA ILE A 86 -18.42 -15.48 -3.17
C ILE A 86 -17.67 -15.61 -1.84
N GLN A 87 -18.02 -16.60 -1.00
CA GLN A 87 -17.31 -16.86 0.25
C GLN A 87 -15.85 -17.21 0.03
N ARG A 88 -15.54 -18.07 -0.96
CA ARG A 88 -14.15 -18.40 -1.31
C ARG A 88 -13.36 -17.18 -1.75
N MET A 89 -13.98 -16.27 -2.52
CA MET A 89 -13.34 -15.01 -2.94
C MET A 89 -13.19 -14.02 -1.77
N ALA A 90 -14.15 -13.96 -0.85
CA ALA A 90 -14.05 -13.17 0.37
C ALA A 90 -12.91 -13.69 1.27
N MET A 91 -12.77 -15.03 1.38
CA MET A 91 -11.69 -15.69 2.13
C MET A 91 -10.35 -15.73 1.38
N SER A 92 -10.30 -15.54 0.06
CA SER A 92 -9.04 -15.39 -0.68
C SER A 92 -8.58 -13.94 -0.76
N THR A 93 -9.50 -12.97 -0.63
CA THR A 93 -9.19 -11.54 -0.53
C THR A 93 -8.38 -11.21 0.73
N THR A 94 -8.38 -12.06 1.76
CA THR A 94 -7.50 -11.91 2.93
C THR A 94 -6.03 -12.22 2.63
N ALA A 95 -5.71 -12.93 1.55
CA ALA A 95 -4.34 -13.17 1.10
C ALA A 95 -4.04 -12.31 -0.14
N ARG A 96 -3.76 -11.02 0.09
CA ARG A 96 -3.22 -10.12 -0.93
C ARG A 96 -1.84 -10.66 -1.36
N PRO A 97 -1.46 -10.63 -2.64
CA PRO A 97 -0.05 -10.68 -2.97
C PRO A 97 0.56 -9.40 -2.39
N GLU A 98 1.25 -9.51 -1.25
CA GLU A 98 2.20 -8.47 -0.88
C GLU A 98 3.06 -8.21 -2.10
N ARG A 99 3.17 -6.95 -2.52
CA ARG A 99 4.30 -6.57 -3.37
C ARG A 99 5.53 -6.64 -2.49
N SER A 100 6.04 -7.86 -2.36
CA SER A 100 7.14 -8.19 -1.48
C SER A 100 8.38 -7.48 -2.00
N PHE A 101 8.72 -6.39 -1.35
CA PHE A 101 10.00 -5.74 -1.52
C PHE A 101 10.97 -6.47 -0.60
N THR A 102 11.92 -7.21 -1.18
CA THR A 102 12.88 -8.00 -0.42
C THR A 102 14.26 -7.38 -0.51
N LEU A 103 14.98 -7.40 0.61
CA LEU A 103 16.34 -6.89 0.72
C LEU A 103 17.24 -8.01 1.23
N PRO A 104 18.39 -8.26 0.58
CA PRO A 104 19.29 -9.37 0.93
C PRO A 104 20.10 -9.13 2.21
N TYR A 105 19.99 -7.95 2.81
CA TYR A 105 20.81 -7.51 3.95
C TYR A 105 20.23 -7.96 5.29
N THR A 106 21.08 -8.19 6.28
CA THR A 106 20.68 -8.54 7.66
C THR A 106 20.76 -7.34 8.59
N GLN A 107 21.70 -6.42 8.36
CA GLN A 107 21.97 -5.30 9.24
C GLN A 107 20.84 -4.24 9.17
N PRO A 108 20.17 -3.87 10.28
CA PRO A 108 19.00 -2.99 10.25
C PRO A 108 19.23 -1.65 9.53
N ALA A 109 20.30 -0.93 9.89
CA ALA A 109 20.61 0.37 9.29
C ALA A 109 20.94 0.25 7.78
N LEU A 110 21.59 -0.83 7.37
CA LEU A 110 21.89 -1.08 5.95
C LEU A 110 20.62 -1.42 5.17
N ARG A 111 19.68 -2.16 5.78
CA ARG A 111 18.37 -2.42 5.17
C ARG A 111 17.61 -1.12 4.94
N ASP A 112 17.59 -0.22 5.92
CA ASP A 112 16.96 1.10 5.77
C ASP A 112 17.64 1.95 4.69
N LEU A 113 18.97 1.95 4.66
CA LEU A 113 19.72 2.63 3.60
C LEU A 113 19.38 2.05 2.22
N ALA A 114 19.48 0.73 2.06
CA ALA A 114 19.17 0.06 0.81
C ALA A 114 17.73 0.33 0.37
N PHE A 115 16.76 0.32 1.29
CA PHE A 115 15.39 0.71 1.03
C PHE A 115 15.30 2.13 0.45
N LEU A 116 15.95 3.11 1.08
CA LEU A 116 15.96 4.49 0.60
C LEU A 116 16.59 4.62 -0.79
N LEU A 117 17.58 3.80 -1.13
CA LEU A 117 18.25 3.84 -2.43
C LEU A 117 17.46 3.13 -3.54
N THR A 118 16.76 2.03 -3.23
CA THR A 118 16.25 1.10 -4.24
C THR A 118 14.73 0.89 -4.25
N ALA A 119 14.01 1.32 -3.20
CA ALA A 119 12.56 1.21 -3.20
C ALA A 119 11.91 1.98 -4.37
N PRO A 120 10.81 1.48 -4.94
CA PRO A 120 10.06 2.24 -5.94
C PRO A 120 9.53 3.54 -5.31
N ALA A 121 9.44 4.58 -6.13
CA ALA A 121 8.88 5.84 -5.67
C ALA A 121 7.37 5.66 -5.39
N PRO A 122 6.85 6.09 -4.23
CA PRO A 122 5.43 5.95 -3.89
C PRO A 122 4.49 6.71 -4.85
N TRP A 123 4.96 7.79 -5.47
CA TRP A 123 4.24 8.52 -6.52
C TRP A 123 5.22 9.09 -7.55
N ASP A 124 4.73 9.42 -8.73
CA ASP A 124 5.51 10.11 -9.74
C ASP A 124 5.60 11.61 -9.44
N SER A 125 6.82 12.11 -9.27
CA SER A 125 7.06 13.56 -9.14
C SER A 125 7.29 14.25 -10.50
N GLY A 126 7.41 13.48 -11.59
CA GLY A 126 7.86 13.96 -12.89
C GLY A 126 9.39 14.14 -12.98
N SER A 127 10.13 13.99 -11.87
CA SER A 127 11.59 14.13 -11.81
C SER A 127 12.19 13.23 -10.73
N ASN A 128 11.73 11.98 -10.67
CA ASN A 128 12.22 11.01 -9.69
C ASN A 128 13.66 10.57 -10.00
N LEU A 129 14.54 10.66 -9.00
CA LEU A 129 15.90 10.16 -9.08
C LEU A 129 15.89 8.62 -9.03
N SER A 130 16.45 7.98 -10.05
CA SER A 130 16.43 6.53 -10.19
C SER A 130 17.41 5.84 -9.24
N ALA A 131 17.09 4.60 -8.85
CA ALA A 131 17.98 3.76 -8.07
C ALA A 131 19.32 3.50 -8.81
N GLN A 132 19.27 3.39 -10.14
CA GLN A 132 20.47 3.19 -10.96
C GLN A 132 21.44 4.37 -10.84
N CYS A 133 20.94 5.61 -10.89
CA CYS A 133 21.75 6.81 -10.69
C CYS A 133 22.34 6.88 -9.28
N LEU A 134 21.56 6.53 -8.26
CA LEU A 134 22.02 6.53 -6.87
C LEU A 134 23.10 5.48 -6.61
N LEU A 135 22.93 4.27 -7.14
CA LEU A 135 23.87 3.18 -6.93
C LEU A 135 25.14 3.36 -7.76
N GLY A 136 25.02 3.85 -9.00
CA GLY A 136 26.15 3.89 -9.92
C GLY A 136 26.73 2.49 -10.20
N PRO A 137 27.94 2.41 -10.77
CA PRO A 137 28.58 1.13 -11.10
C PRO A 137 28.99 0.33 -9.85
N ASP A 138 29.40 1.02 -8.78
CA ASP A 138 29.98 0.39 -7.58
C ASP A 138 28.97 0.15 -6.45
N GLY A 139 27.73 0.64 -6.58
CA GLY A 139 26.78 0.69 -5.47
C GLY A 139 26.46 -0.66 -4.86
N LEU A 140 26.28 -1.70 -5.68
CA LEU A 140 26.02 -3.05 -5.16
C LEU A 140 27.22 -3.61 -4.38
N ALA A 141 28.45 -3.33 -4.83
CA ALA A 141 29.66 -3.74 -4.14
C ALA A 141 29.83 -2.97 -2.81
N LEU A 142 29.52 -1.67 -2.79
CA LEU A 142 29.55 -0.86 -1.56
C LEU A 142 28.52 -1.35 -0.53
N LEU A 143 27.29 -1.65 -0.94
CA LEU A 143 26.29 -2.22 -0.03
C LEU A 143 26.71 -3.58 0.51
N ALA A 144 27.31 -4.44 -0.32
CA ALA A 144 27.86 -5.72 0.12
C ALA A 144 29.02 -5.56 1.12
N ALA A 145 29.90 -4.57 0.92
CA ALA A 145 30.96 -4.26 1.86
C ALA A 145 30.41 -3.79 3.22
N LEU A 146 29.37 -2.95 3.21
CA LEU A 146 28.69 -2.49 4.44
C LEU A 146 27.96 -3.61 5.18
N GLU A 147 27.48 -4.64 4.48
CA GLU A 147 26.87 -5.82 5.12
C GLU A 147 27.92 -6.63 5.89
N GLN A 148 29.15 -6.71 5.35
CA GLN A 148 30.27 -7.40 5.99
C GLN A 148 30.86 -6.57 7.15
N ASP A 149 30.99 -5.26 6.96
CA ASP A 149 31.47 -4.32 7.96
C ASP A 149 30.53 -3.11 8.10
N PRO A 150 29.52 -3.19 9.01
CA PRO A 150 28.57 -2.10 9.22
C PRO A 150 29.13 -0.96 10.08
N VAL A 151 30.36 -1.08 10.60
CA VAL A 151 30.93 -0.12 11.56
C VAL A 151 30.91 1.32 11.03
N PRO A 152 31.27 1.61 9.76
CA PRO A 152 31.25 2.99 9.26
C PRO A 152 29.84 3.62 9.30
N LEU A 153 28.82 2.87 8.90
CA LEU A 153 27.43 3.32 8.88
C LEU A 153 26.89 3.49 10.31
N VAL A 154 27.14 2.52 11.18
CA VAL A 154 26.71 2.58 12.59
C VAL A 154 27.39 3.73 13.32
N HIS A 155 28.70 3.91 13.14
CA HIS A 155 29.44 5.01 13.74
C HIS A 155 28.94 6.36 13.22
N TRP A 156 28.72 6.51 11.92
CA TRP A 156 28.09 7.70 11.36
C TRP A 156 26.77 7.98 12.07
N LEU A 157 25.87 6.99 12.14
CA LEU A 157 24.56 7.15 12.77
C LEU A 157 24.63 7.52 14.26
N ALA A 158 25.60 6.98 15.00
CA ALA A 158 25.79 7.26 16.41
C ALA A 158 26.24 8.71 16.71
N GLN A 159 26.89 9.40 15.77
CA GLN A 159 27.38 10.77 15.99
C GLN A 159 26.25 11.80 16.20
N GLN A 160 25.08 11.57 15.60
CA GLN A 160 23.92 12.46 15.74
C GLN A 160 22.63 11.64 15.83
N PRO A 161 22.31 11.08 17.03
CA PRO A 161 21.11 10.28 17.21
C PRO A 161 19.85 11.08 16.87
N CYS A 162 18.93 10.43 16.15
CA CYS A 162 17.69 11.04 15.68
C CYS A 162 16.49 10.22 16.13
N GLN A 163 15.43 10.89 16.58
CA GLN A 163 14.15 10.24 16.94
C GLN A 163 13.10 10.36 15.83
N ARG A 164 13.30 11.29 14.90
CA ARG A 164 12.39 11.54 13.78
C ARG A 164 12.84 10.75 12.57
N LEU A 165 11.89 10.01 11.99
CA LEU A 165 12.13 9.16 10.81
C LEU A 165 12.69 9.92 9.60
N GLY A 166 12.22 11.15 9.36
CA GLY A 166 12.71 12.00 8.26
C GLY A 166 14.20 12.31 8.40
N HIS A 167 14.62 12.83 9.57
CA HIS A 167 16.03 13.10 9.84
C HIS A 167 16.89 11.83 9.81
N TYR A 168 16.36 10.69 10.26
CA TYR A 168 17.05 9.40 10.14
C TYR A 168 17.31 9.04 8.68
N ALA A 169 16.30 9.16 7.82
CA ALA A 169 16.42 8.88 6.39
C ALA A 169 17.40 9.83 5.70
N GLU A 170 17.35 11.13 6.00
CA GLU A 170 18.31 12.12 5.49
C GLU A 170 19.73 11.76 5.89
N ARG A 171 19.96 11.30 7.13
CA ARG A 171 21.29 10.91 7.59
C ARG A 171 21.82 9.67 6.89
N LEU A 172 20.96 8.71 6.57
CA LEU A 172 21.32 7.54 5.76
C LEU A 172 21.71 7.96 4.33
N LEU A 173 20.93 8.83 3.70
CA LEU A 173 21.24 9.35 2.36
C LEU A 173 22.52 10.19 2.35
N ALA A 174 22.71 11.05 3.35
CA ALA A 174 23.94 11.83 3.52
C ALA A 174 25.19 10.96 3.66
N PHE A 175 25.07 9.83 4.37
CA PHE A 175 26.15 8.84 4.45
C PHE A 175 26.46 8.27 3.06
N TRP A 176 25.43 7.85 2.33
CA TRP A 176 25.61 7.31 0.98
C TRP A 176 26.23 8.31 0.01
N PHE A 177 25.77 9.57 0.01
CA PHE A 177 26.32 10.63 -0.84
C PHE A 177 27.77 11.00 -0.51
N ARG A 178 28.29 10.60 0.66
CA ARG A 178 29.72 10.73 1.00
C ARG A 178 30.52 9.48 0.66
N LEU A 179 29.86 8.33 0.60
CA LEU A 179 30.49 7.03 0.37
C LEU A 179 30.61 6.71 -1.13
N ALA A 180 29.57 6.97 -1.90
CA ALA A 180 29.50 6.63 -3.31
C ALA A 180 30.44 7.52 -4.14
N PRO A 181 31.39 6.95 -4.90
CA PRO A 181 32.48 7.71 -5.52
C PRO A 181 32.03 8.65 -6.64
N HIS A 182 30.89 8.35 -7.29
CA HIS A 182 30.30 9.17 -8.34
C HIS A 182 29.41 10.30 -7.80
N ILE A 183 29.24 10.39 -6.48
CA ILE A 183 28.43 11.42 -5.82
C ILE A 183 29.33 12.27 -4.93
N GLU A 184 29.30 13.59 -5.13
CA GLU A 184 29.88 14.56 -4.21
C GLU A 184 28.76 15.24 -3.44
N LEU A 185 28.71 15.05 -2.11
CA LEU A 185 27.82 15.82 -1.25
C LEU A 185 28.36 17.24 -1.02
N VAL A 186 27.75 18.24 -1.65
CA VAL A 186 28.17 19.65 -1.55
C VAL A 186 27.53 20.36 -0.35
N ALA A 187 26.23 20.17 -0.15
CA ALA A 187 25.52 20.69 1.02
C ALA A 187 24.35 19.78 1.39
N ALA A 188 23.97 19.81 2.68
CA ALA A 188 22.76 19.19 3.18
C ALA A 188 22.04 20.15 4.13
N ASN A 189 20.71 20.15 4.14
CA ASN A 189 19.86 20.97 5.00
C ASN A 189 20.23 22.47 4.93
N LEU A 190 20.38 23.02 3.72
CA LEU A 190 20.81 24.40 3.49
C LEU A 190 19.59 25.34 3.46
N PRO A 191 19.37 26.19 4.49
CA PRO A 191 18.20 27.06 4.54
C PRO A 191 18.31 28.21 3.54
N VAL A 192 17.20 28.52 2.89
CA VAL A 192 17.04 29.68 2.00
C VAL A 192 16.18 30.72 2.72
N ARG A 193 16.77 31.88 3.01
CA ARG A 193 16.09 32.98 3.72
C ARG A 193 16.14 34.27 2.91
N ASP A 194 15.06 35.03 2.93
CA ASP A 194 15.03 36.35 2.31
C ASP A 194 15.82 37.40 3.12
N ALA A 195 15.90 38.62 2.59
CA ALA A 195 16.63 39.71 3.25
C ALA A 195 16.05 40.11 4.63
N ALA A 196 14.78 39.78 4.89
CA ALA A 196 14.12 40.01 6.18
C ALA A 196 14.29 38.81 7.14
N GLY A 197 15.03 37.76 6.74
CA GLY A 197 15.28 36.55 7.53
C GLY A 197 14.17 35.51 7.47
N ARG A 198 13.12 35.72 6.67
CA ARG A 198 12.01 34.76 6.51
C ARG A 198 12.47 33.57 5.69
N THR A 199 12.14 32.37 6.16
CA THR A 199 12.45 31.12 5.43
C THR A 199 11.57 31.00 4.19
N ILE A 200 12.21 30.91 3.03
CA ILE A 200 11.58 30.64 1.74
C ILE A 200 11.50 29.14 1.49
N GLY A 201 12.54 28.42 1.89
CA GLY A 201 12.66 26.98 1.75
C GLY A 201 13.96 26.49 2.38
N GLU A 202 14.24 25.22 2.19
CA GLU A 202 15.48 24.56 2.59
C GLU A 202 15.82 23.55 1.51
N PHE A 203 17.10 23.46 1.15
CA PHE A 203 17.58 22.39 0.29
C PHE A 203 17.93 21.19 1.15
N ASP A 204 17.23 20.07 0.96
CA ASP A 204 17.58 18.81 1.62
C ASP A 204 19.02 18.42 1.25
N PHE A 205 19.32 18.35 -0.05
CA PHE A 205 20.66 18.07 -0.56
C PHE A 205 21.01 18.86 -1.82
N LEU A 206 22.25 19.29 -1.89
CA LEU A 206 22.93 19.72 -3.11
C LEU A 206 24.10 18.77 -3.34
N ILE A 207 24.05 18.03 -4.45
CA ILE A 207 25.08 17.04 -4.80
C ILE A 207 25.65 17.32 -6.18
N ARG A 208 26.83 16.80 -6.48
CA ARG A 208 27.24 16.54 -7.86
C ARG A 208 27.15 15.07 -8.15
N LEU A 209 26.38 14.69 -9.16
CA LEU A 209 26.30 13.33 -9.66
C LEU A 209 27.10 13.26 -10.96
N ASP A 210 28.21 12.52 -10.96
CA ASP A 210 29.15 12.46 -12.09
C ASP A 210 29.64 13.86 -12.53
N GLY A 211 29.79 14.78 -11.56
CA GLY A 211 30.18 16.17 -11.78
C GLY A 211 29.02 17.14 -12.04
N GLU A 212 27.85 16.62 -12.42
CA GLU A 212 26.65 17.43 -12.72
C GLU A 212 25.94 17.89 -11.44
N PRO A 213 25.71 19.20 -11.26
CA PRO A 213 25.07 19.74 -10.07
C PRO A 213 23.57 19.40 -10.04
N LEU A 214 23.12 18.84 -8.92
CA LEU A 214 21.71 18.48 -8.69
C LEU A 214 21.22 19.00 -7.34
N HIS A 215 20.03 19.58 -7.35
CA HIS A 215 19.22 19.75 -6.15
C HIS A 215 18.38 18.49 -5.96
N VAL A 216 18.54 17.81 -4.82
CA VAL A 216 17.77 16.60 -4.49
C VAL A 216 16.85 16.91 -3.30
N GLU A 217 15.54 16.81 -3.53
CA GLU A 217 14.51 16.77 -2.48
C GLU A 217 14.28 15.32 -2.06
N THR A 218 14.07 15.07 -0.77
CA THR A 218 13.89 13.71 -0.25
C THR A 218 12.61 13.59 0.56
N ALA A 219 11.94 12.44 0.45
CA ALA A 219 10.79 12.18 1.32
C ALA A 219 10.63 10.69 1.60
N SER A 220 10.54 10.35 2.89
CA SER A 220 10.14 9.03 3.37
C SER A 220 8.75 9.12 3.99
N LYS A 221 7.73 8.56 3.32
CA LYS A 221 6.32 8.81 3.68
C LYS A 221 5.50 7.53 3.80
N PHE A 222 4.57 7.58 4.74
CA PHE A 222 3.66 6.49 5.05
C PHE A 222 2.26 7.08 5.05
N TYR A 223 1.34 6.51 4.28
CA TYR A 223 -0.03 7.00 4.21
C TYR A 223 -1.02 5.87 4.41
N LEU A 224 -2.04 6.15 5.21
CA LEU A 224 -3.11 5.26 5.58
C LEU A 224 -4.39 5.71 4.85
N GLN A 225 -5.11 4.80 4.22
CA GLN A 225 -6.42 5.10 3.65
C GLN A 225 -7.51 5.02 4.72
N LEU A 226 -8.02 6.18 5.15
CA LEU A 226 -9.10 6.30 6.13
C LEU A 226 -10.43 6.68 5.47
N GLY A 227 -10.92 5.84 4.56
CA GLY A 227 -12.19 6.05 3.87
C GLY A 227 -12.16 5.58 2.42
N HIS A 228 -13.03 6.17 1.60
CA HIS A 228 -13.10 5.88 0.18
C HIS A 228 -12.59 7.08 -0.61
N GLY A 229 -11.66 6.85 -1.54
CA GLY A 229 -11.10 7.89 -2.40
C GLY A 229 -9.65 8.27 -2.06
N PRO A 230 -8.98 9.01 -2.95
CA PRO A 230 -7.56 9.38 -2.82
C PRO A 230 -7.29 10.48 -1.78
N ASP A 231 -8.29 11.31 -1.49
CA ASP A 231 -8.28 12.38 -0.47
C ASP A 231 -8.27 11.83 0.97
N THR A 232 -8.50 10.53 1.13
CA THR A 232 -8.49 9.84 2.43
C THR A 232 -7.12 9.26 2.80
N LEU A 233 -6.09 9.50 1.99
CA LEU A 233 -4.71 9.08 2.25
C LEU A 233 -4.00 10.06 3.18
N VAL A 234 -3.90 9.68 4.46
CA VAL A 234 -3.37 10.52 5.54
C VAL A 234 -2.18 9.89 6.23
N GLY A 235 -1.25 10.70 6.72
CA GLY A 235 -0.12 10.20 7.48
C GLY A 235 -0.57 9.63 8.84
N PRO A 236 0.23 8.74 9.48
CA PRO A 236 -0.12 8.09 10.74
C PRO A 236 -0.50 9.04 11.89
N SER A 237 0.04 10.27 11.87
CA SER A 237 -0.29 11.32 12.86
C SER A 237 -1.51 12.18 12.53
N LEU A 238 -2.17 11.93 11.39
CA LEU A 238 -3.30 12.70 10.86
C LEU A 238 -2.99 14.19 10.60
N ARG A 239 -1.72 14.59 10.65
CA ARG A 239 -1.24 15.94 10.34
C ARG A 239 -0.73 16.08 8.91
N ASP A 240 -0.79 14.99 8.15
CA ASP A 240 -0.27 14.91 6.80
C ASP A 240 -1.33 14.33 5.87
N ALA A 241 -1.44 14.88 4.67
CA ALA A 241 -2.33 14.41 3.62
C ALA A 241 -1.50 14.27 2.33
N TRP A 242 -1.57 13.10 1.71
CA TRP A 242 -0.70 12.77 0.58
C TRP A 242 -0.77 13.80 -0.55
N LEU A 243 -1.98 14.19 -0.98
CA LEU A 243 -2.17 15.18 -2.06
C LEU A 243 -1.47 16.51 -1.77
N LEU A 244 -1.55 16.99 -0.52
CA LEU A 244 -0.91 18.23 -0.11
C LEU A 244 0.62 18.12 -0.12
N LYS A 245 1.17 16.94 0.21
CA LYS A 245 2.61 16.70 0.12
C LYS A 245 3.11 16.54 -1.29
N ALA A 246 2.36 15.86 -2.15
CA ALA A 246 2.68 15.78 -3.56
C ALA A 246 2.72 17.18 -4.20
N ALA A 247 1.74 18.04 -3.90
CA ALA A 247 1.73 19.44 -4.34
C ALA A 247 2.90 20.24 -3.75
N LYS A 248 3.18 20.09 -2.45
CA LYS A 248 4.27 20.81 -1.79
C LYS A 248 5.64 20.44 -2.36
N LEU A 249 5.86 19.17 -2.68
CA LEU A 249 7.09 18.71 -3.34
C LEU A 249 7.31 19.43 -4.67
N GLN A 250 6.26 19.66 -5.46
CA GLN A 250 6.38 20.40 -6.73
C GLN A 250 6.87 21.83 -6.52
N GLU A 251 6.42 22.51 -5.46
CA GLU A 251 6.95 23.82 -5.08
C GLU A 251 8.42 23.74 -4.66
N GLN A 252 8.79 22.74 -3.85
CA GLN A 252 10.15 22.54 -3.38
C GLN A 252 11.13 22.29 -4.53
N LEU A 253 10.74 21.52 -5.54
CA LEU A 253 11.54 21.28 -6.74
C LEU A 253 11.81 22.56 -7.55
N GLN A 254 11.06 23.64 -7.36
CA GLN A 254 11.35 24.95 -7.98
C GLN A 254 12.32 25.81 -7.16
N LEU A 255 12.73 25.39 -5.96
CA LEU A 255 13.54 26.22 -5.03
C LEU A 255 14.89 26.64 -5.63
N ALA A 256 15.57 25.74 -6.36
CA ALA A 256 16.84 26.05 -7.05
C ALA A 256 16.74 27.19 -8.07
N ARG A 257 15.53 27.44 -8.60
CA ARG A 257 15.24 28.52 -9.56
C ARG A 257 14.75 29.80 -8.87
N HIS A 258 14.51 29.77 -7.57
CA HIS A 258 14.00 30.92 -6.84
C HIS A 258 15.08 32.02 -6.74
N PRO A 259 14.77 33.31 -6.98
CA PRO A 259 15.79 34.38 -6.97
C PRO A 259 16.57 34.51 -5.66
N VAL A 260 15.92 34.23 -4.53
CA VAL A 260 16.57 34.26 -3.20
C VAL A 260 17.59 33.13 -3.04
N ALA A 261 17.37 31.97 -3.67
CA ALA A 261 18.27 30.83 -3.56
C ALA A 261 19.65 31.12 -4.18
N ALA A 262 19.71 31.94 -5.25
CA ALA A 262 20.96 32.32 -5.91
C ALA A 262 22.02 32.92 -4.96
N ARG A 263 21.61 33.44 -3.79
CA ARG A 263 22.51 34.01 -2.79
C ARG A 263 23.23 32.98 -1.93
N VAL A 264 22.69 31.77 -1.85
CA VAL A 264 23.22 30.68 -0.99
C VAL A 264 23.67 29.47 -1.80
N LEU A 265 23.28 29.37 -3.08
CA LEU A 265 23.69 28.27 -3.94
C LEU A 265 25.22 28.24 -4.11
N PRO A 266 25.86 27.07 -3.96
CA PRO A 266 27.28 26.89 -4.25
C PRO A 266 27.61 27.18 -5.72
N ALA A 267 28.89 27.40 -6.01
CA ALA A 267 29.36 27.65 -7.36
C ALA A 267 28.94 26.51 -8.32
N GLY A 268 28.36 26.87 -9.46
CA GLY A 268 27.88 25.92 -10.47
C GLY A 268 26.47 25.36 -10.23
N PHE A 269 25.79 25.67 -9.12
CA PHE A 269 24.42 25.19 -8.87
C PHE A 269 23.32 26.14 -9.38
N ALA A 270 23.69 27.30 -9.94
CA ALA A 270 22.72 28.24 -10.49
C ALA A 270 21.93 27.57 -11.64
N GLY A 271 20.61 27.42 -11.46
CA GLY A 271 19.74 26.78 -12.44
C GLY A 271 19.94 25.26 -12.58
N CYS A 272 20.58 24.61 -11.60
CA CYS A 272 20.73 23.15 -11.60
C CYS A 272 19.38 22.42 -11.71
N ALA A 273 19.43 21.17 -12.17
CA ALA A 273 18.24 20.33 -12.21
C ALA A 273 17.83 19.93 -10.79
N SER A 274 16.52 19.90 -10.56
CA SER A 274 15.92 19.46 -9.30
C SER A 274 15.31 18.08 -9.50
N VAL A 275 15.61 17.14 -8.60
CA VAL A 275 15.09 15.78 -8.61
C VAL A 275 14.56 15.39 -7.24
N ALA A 276 13.64 14.43 -7.21
CA ALA A 276 13.09 13.91 -5.96
C ALA A 276 13.56 12.47 -5.71
N ARG A 277 14.00 12.16 -4.49
CA ARG A 277 14.14 10.78 -4.02
C ARG A 277 13.06 10.46 -3.00
N LEU A 278 12.08 9.70 -3.45
CA LEU A 278 10.89 9.33 -2.67
C LEU A 278 10.95 7.85 -2.29
N ALA A 279 10.60 7.55 -1.05
CA ALA A 279 10.44 6.20 -0.53
C ALA A 279 9.25 6.15 0.43
N GLY A 280 8.60 4.99 0.55
CA GLY A 280 7.43 4.92 1.40
C GLY A 280 6.45 3.80 1.11
N TRP A 281 5.37 3.81 1.88
CA TRP A 281 4.32 2.80 1.84
C TRP A 281 2.94 3.45 1.87
N PHE A 282 2.01 2.86 1.13
CA PHE A 282 0.59 3.15 1.26
C PHE A 282 -0.14 1.95 1.85
N PHE A 283 -0.96 2.19 2.86
CA PHE A 283 -1.72 1.16 3.56
C PHE A 283 -3.19 1.34 3.25
N TYR A 284 -3.81 0.26 2.80
CA TYR A 284 -5.20 0.27 2.35
C TYR A 284 -6.02 -0.74 3.13
N ALA A 285 -7.27 -0.38 3.44
CA ALA A 285 -8.20 -1.32 4.07
C ALA A 285 -8.62 -2.40 3.06
N ASP A 286 -8.89 -1.98 1.84
CA ASP A 286 -9.19 -2.83 0.68
C ASP A 286 -8.24 -2.47 -0.47
N VAL A 287 -7.87 -3.42 -1.33
CA VAL A 287 -7.01 -3.13 -2.49
C VAL A 287 -7.74 -2.15 -3.41
N PRO A 288 -7.18 -0.95 -3.69
CA PRO A 288 -7.80 -0.06 -4.64
C PRO A 288 -7.81 -0.70 -6.03
N ALA A 289 -9.00 -0.80 -6.65
CA ALA A 289 -9.16 -1.36 -7.99
C ALA A 289 -8.37 -0.58 -9.06
N THR A 290 -8.20 0.73 -8.83
CA THR A 290 -7.43 1.62 -9.68
C THR A 290 -6.65 2.59 -8.79
N LEU A 291 -5.36 2.76 -9.08
CA LEU A 291 -4.55 3.83 -8.50
C LEU A 291 -4.75 5.09 -9.33
N LEU A 292 -5.05 6.21 -8.67
CA LEU A 292 -5.19 7.49 -9.33
C LEU A 292 -3.84 8.19 -9.39
N ALA A 293 -3.46 8.65 -10.57
CA ALA A 293 -2.28 9.48 -10.75
C ALA A 293 -2.29 10.67 -9.77
N PRO A 294 -1.13 11.07 -9.22
CA PRO A 294 0.21 10.62 -9.57
C PRO A 294 0.72 9.38 -8.80
N LEU A 295 -0.13 8.60 -8.11
CA LEU A 295 0.33 7.38 -7.43
C LEU A 295 1.03 6.44 -8.42
N ALA A 296 2.18 5.91 -8.03
CA ALA A 296 2.98 5.06 -8.90
C ALA A 296 2.35 3.67 -8.99
N GLU A 297 2.37 3.08 -10.18
CA GLU A 297 1.80 1.75 -10.40
C GLU A 297 2.51 0.67 -9.62
N ASP A 298 3.79 0.82 -9.31
CA ASP A 298 4.68 -0.12 -8.61
C ASP A 298 4.88 0.24 -7.12
N GLN A 299 4.13 1.23 -6.60
CA GLN A 299 4.23 1.64 -5.21
C GLN A 299 4.10 0.45 -4.23
N LEU A 300 4.80 0.57 -3.09
CA LEU A 300 4.71 -0.41 -2.02
C LEU A 300 3.40 -0.26 -1.25
N GLN A 301 2.78 -1.40 -0.95
CA GLN A 301 1.45 -1.45 -0.37
C GLN A 301 1.42 -2.35 0.86
N GLY A 302 0.73 -1.89 1.90
CA GLY A 302 0.41 -2.68 3.09
C GLY A 302 -1.07 -2.63 3.41
N TRP A 303 -1.42 -3.17 4.58
CA TRP A 303 -2.79 -3.17 5.10
C TRP A 303 -2.94 -2.19 6.25
N ILE A 304 -4.13 -1.61 6.36
CA ILE A 304 -4.61 -1.01 7.59
C ILE A 304 -5.76 -1.86 8.12
N SER A 305 -5.70 -2.23 9.40
CA SER A 305 -6.79 -2.92 10.10
C SER A 305 -7.05 -2.22 11.44
N PRO A 306 -8.32 -1.99 11.84
CA PRO A 306 -8.63 -1.54 13.18
C PRO A 306 -8.09 -2.53 14.22
N LEU A 307 -7.55 -2.02 15.33
CA LEU A 307 -6.87 -2.82 16.35
C LEU A 307 -7.70 -4.02 16.86
N GLN A 308 -9.01 -3.80 17.05
CA GLN A 308 -9.96 -4.78 17.59
C GLN A 308 -10.48 -5.78 16.54
N GLN A 309 -10.20 -5.56 15.26
CA GLN A 309 -10.59 -6.48 14.19
C GLN A 309 -9.53 -7.58 14.01
N PRO A 310 -9.87 -8.71 13.35
CA PRO A 310 -8.87 -9.65 12.89
C PRO A 310 -7.82 -8.94 12.01
N TRP A 311 -6.54 -9.27 12.21
CA TRP A 311 -5.47 -8.71 11.39
C TRP A 311 -5.23 -9.60 10.17
N PRO A 312 -4.83 -9.03 9.02
CA PRO A 312 -4.61 -9.81 7.81
C PRO A 312 -3.46 -10.79 7.99
N ALA A 313 -3.69 -12.07 7.71
CA ALA A 313 -2.70 -13.13 7.89
C ALA A 313 -2.67 -14.05 6.67
N SER A 314 -1.48 -14.46 6.24
CA SER A 314 -1.28 -15.43 5.16
C SER A 314 -1.43 -16.89 5.64
N SER A 315 -1.38 -17.12 6.95
CA SER A 315 -1.55 -18.43 7.58
C SER A 315 -2.01 -18.28 9.04
N GLU A 316 -2.55 -19.35 9.62
CA GLU A 316 -2.91 -19.40 11.05
C GLU A 316 -1.69 -19.25 11.97
N SER A 317 -0.50 -19.60 11.49
CA SER A 317 0.77 -19.43 12.20
C SER A 317 1.40 -18.05 12.03
N ALA A 318 0.68 -17.06 11.48
CA ALA A 318 1.21 -15.71 11.30
C ALA A 318 1.59 -15.09 12.65
N ARG A 319 2.77 -14.45 12.67
CA ARG A 319 3.33 -13.79 13.85
C ARG A 319 3.48 -12.30 13.59
N TRP A 320 3.44 -11.52 14.66
CA TRP A 320 3.38 -10.06 14.60
C TRP A 320 4.45 -9.44 15.50
N VAL A 321 4.95 -8.28 15.11
CA VAL A 321 5.90 -7.50 15.90
C VAL A 321 5.47 -6.05 15.92
N TRP A 322 5.60 -5.41 17.09
CA TRP A 322 5.42 -3.98 17.20
C TRP A 322 6.73 -3.25 16.89
N LEU A 323 6.76 -2.57 15.75
CA LEU A 323 7.94 -1.83 15.31
C LEU A 323 7.96 -0.43 15.93
N SER A 324 9.12 -0.02 16.45
CA SER A 324 9.35 1.40 16.77
C SER A 324 9.31 2.24 15.49
N ARG A 325 9.08 3.55 15.64
CA ARG A 325 8.94 4.48 14.51
C ARG A 325 10.13 4.49 13.54
N LEU A 326 11.35 4.25 14.02
CA LEU A 326 12.54 4.17 13.16
C LEU A 326 12.60 2.87 12.37
N GLY A 327 11.99 1.79 12.86
CA GLY A 327 11.92 0.51 12.18
C GLY A 327 10.86 0.43 11.08
N TRP A 328 10.28 1.56 10.65
CA TRP A 328 9.23 1.59 9.63
C TRP A 328 9.76 1.63 8.18
N LEU A 329 11.00 2.05 7.94
CA LEU A 329 11.53 2.27 6.58
C LEU A 329 11.56 0.97 5.76
N ALA A 330 12.55 0.12 6.01
CA ALA A 330 12.68 -1.14 5.30
C ALA A 330 11.64 -2.16 5.78
N PRO A 331 11.22 -3.10 4.91
CA PRO A 331 10.50 -4.29 5.35
C PRO A 331 11.22 -4.94 6.54
N ALA A 332 10.48 -5.16 7.62
CA ALA A 332 11.06 -5.61 8.88
C ALA A 332 11.72 -6.99 8.73
N ARG A 333 12.92 -7.11 9.29
CA ARG A 333 13.60 -8.40 9.49
C ARG A 333 14.02 -8.43 10.95
N VAL A 334 13.37 -9.29 11.72
CA VAL A 334 13.53 -9.40 13.17
C VAL A 334 13.81 -10.83 13.56
N GLU A 335 14.41 -11.04 14.72
CA GLU A 335 14.54 -12.36 15.31
C GLU A 335 13.16 -12.94 15.66
N ASP A 336 13.04 -14.26 15.59
CA ASP A 336 11.80 -14.98 15.96
C ASP A 336 11.41 -14.73 17.44
N SER A 337 12.41 -14.45 18.29
CA SER A 337 12.23 -14.07 19.69
C SER A 337 11.45 -12.77 19.90
N LEU A 338 11.34 -11.92 18.88
CA LEU A 338 10.65 -10.62 18.92
C LEU A 338 9.21 -10.68 18.40
N VAL A 339 8.83 -11.75 17.69
CA VAL A 339 7.48 -11.89 17.14
C VAL A 339 6.54 -12.58 18.14
N ARG A 340 5.26 -12.21 18.09
CA ARG A 340 4.21 -12.62 19.02
C ARG A 340 3.00 -13.13 18.25
N GLU A 341 2.16 -13.90 18.93
CA GLU A 341 0.83 -14.23 18.42
C GLU A 341 -0.05 -12.99 18.43
N GLN A 342 -1.02 -12.94 17.50
CA GLN A 342 -1.90 -11.79 17.31
C GLN A 342 -2.58 -11.35 18.61
N ASP A 343 -3.14 -12.29 19.38
CA ASP A 343 -3.93 -11.98 20.55
C ASP A 343 -3.08 -11.43 21.70
N SER A 344 -1.88 -11.98 21.89
CA SER A 344 -0.90 -11.47 22.85
C SER A 344 -0.47 -10.04 22.52
N LEU A 345 -0.12 -9.78 21.24
CA LEU A 345 0.29 -8.43 20.84
C LEU A 345 -0.89 -7.44 20.90
N ARG A 346 -2.11 -7.86 20.55
CA ARG A 346 -3.30 -7.01 20.63
C ARG A 346 -3.56 -6.57 22.07
N GLN A 347 -3.42 -7.45 23.05
CA GLN A 347 -3.61 -7.12 24.47
C GLN A 347 -2.61 -6.05 24.94
N GLU A 348 -1.34 -6.18 24.56
CA GLU A 348 -0.30 -5.17 24.85
C GLU A 348 -0.65 -3.82 24.22
N LEU A 349 -1.01 -3.79 22.93
CA LEU A 349 -1.36 -2.58 22.22
C LEU A 349 -2.61 -1.88 22.78
N LEU A 350 -3.57 -2.63 23.31
CA LEU A 350 -4.77 -2.06 23.96
C LEU A 350 -4.45 -1.39 25.31
N GLN A 351 -3.35 -1.77 25.95
CA GLN A 351 -2.90 -1.19 27.22
C GLN A 351 -1.91 -0.03 27.03
N ALA A 352 -1.38 0.15 25.83
CA ALA A 352 -0.46 1.23 25.54
C ALA A 352 -1.15 2.60 25.68
N GLU A 353 -0.57 3.48 26.50
CA GLU A 353 -1.14 4.81 26.81
C GLU A 353 -1.23 5.75 25.60
N VAL A 354 -0.50 5.47 24.52
CA VAL A 354 -0.47 6.29 23.31
C VAL A 354 -0.22 5.40 22.09
N PRO A 355 -0.96 5.55 20.96
CA PRO A 355 -0.49 4.97 19.71
C PRO A 355 0.84 5.66 19.38
N GLN A 356 1.90 4.91 19.07
CA GLN A 356 3.20 5.47 18.67
C GLN A 356 3.03 6.58 17.63
N LEU A 357 3.04 7.84 18.08
CA LEU A 357 3.05 9.04 17.26
C LEU A 357 4.40 9.70 17.39
#